data_AF-X1E074-F1
#
_entry.id   AF-X1E074-F1
#
_cell.length_a   1.000
_cell.length_b   1.000
_cell.length_c   1.000
_cell.angle_alpha   90.00
_cell.angle_beta   90.00
_cell.angle_gamma   90.00
#
_symmetry.space_group_name_H-M   'P 1'
#
loop_
_entity.id
_entity.type
_entity.pdbx_description
1 polymer ?
#
loop_
_entity_poly.entity_id
_entity_poly.type
_entity_poly.pdbx_seq_one_letter_code
_entity_poly.pdbx_strand_id
1 'polypeptide(L)' 'AKIGYLFLNEGNWEGEQIISENWVRTSTSVMVNWGWVLDYGFQWWIAAEDNLYRALGYGGQQ' A
#
# COMPACT_ATOMS: atom_id res chain seq x y z
N ALA A 1 10.65 1.91 10.30
CA ALA A 1 9.42 2.41 9.64
C ALA A 1 8.20 1.73 10.26
N LYS A 2 7.26 2.46 10.87
CA LYS A 2 6.11 1.87 11.59
C LYS A 2 4.87 1.68 10.70
N ILE A 3 4.59 2.61 9.79
CA ILE A 3 3.43 2.54 8.89
C ILE A 3 3.58 1.39 7.88
N GLY A 4 4.75 1.25 7.26
CA GLY A 4 5.03 0.11 6.38
C GLY A 4 4.90 -1.22 7.10
N TYR A 5 5.40 -1.32 8.34
CA TYR A 5 5.23 -2.53 9.16
C TYR A 5 3.75 -2.82 9.47
N LEU A 6 2.96 -1.81 9.81
CA LEU A 6 1.53 -1.97 10.04
C LEU A 6 0.80 -2.52 8.80
N PHE A 7 1.11 -1.99 7.61
CA PHE A 7 0.51 -2.44 6.35
C PHE A 7 0.99 -3.83 5.93
N LEU A 8 2.26 -4.17 6.18
CA LEU A 8 2.78 -5.53 5.97
C LEU A 8 2.14 -6.57 6.89
N ASN A 9 1.73 -6.16 8.09
CA ASN A 9 1.00 -7.00 9.04
C ASN A 9 -0.52 -6.85 8.92
N GLU A 10 -1.02 -6.51 7.72
CA GLU A 10 -2.45 -6.45 7.42
C GLU A 10 -3.26 -5.55 8.38
N GLY A 11 -2.63 -4.50 8.91
CA GLY A 11 -3.25 -3.54 9.83
C GLY A 11 -3.24 -3.98 11.30
N ASN A 12 -2.58 -5.11 11.61
CA ASN A 12 -2.37 -5.59 12.97
C ASN A 12 -1.08 -5.02 13.56
N TRP A 13 -1.17 -4.44 14.76
CA TRP A 13 -0.05 -4.01 15.56
C TRP A 13 -0.04 -4.78 16.88
N GLU A 14 0.94 -5.67 17.05
CA GLU A 14 1.15 -6.40 18.32
C GLU A 14 -0.11 -7.14 18.84
N GLY A 15 -0.93 -7.66 17.93
CA GLY A 15 -2.17 -8.38 18.25
C GLY A 15 -3.43 -7.52 18.20
N GLU A 16 -3.30 -6.20 18.09
CA GLU A 16 -4.43 -5.27 17.98
C GLU A 16 -4.69 -4.87 16.52
N GLN A 17 -5.95 -4.95 16.08
CA GLN A 17 -6.34 -4.54 14.73
C GLN A 17 -6.57 -3.03 14.67
N ILE A 18 -5.56 -2.27 14.24
CA ILE A 18 -5.62 -0.81 14.14
C ILE A 18 -6.30 -0.35 12.85
N ILE A 19 -6.06 -1.06 11.75
CA ILE A 19 -6.68 -0.83 10.44
C ILE A 19 -7.30 -2.15 10.02
N SER A 20 -8.53 -2.19 9.48
CA SER A 20 -9.09 -3.48 9.06
C SER A 20 -8.26 -4.12 7.95
N GLU A 21 -8.06 -5.45 8.03
CA GLU A 21 -7.39 -6.24 7.00
C GLU A 21 -7.99 -6.00 5.61
N ASN A 22 -9.34 -5.93 5.53
CA ASN A 22 -10.03 -5.63 4.29
C ASN A 22 -9.68 -4.23 3.74
N TRP A 23 -9.51 -3.23 4.61
CA TRP A 23 -9.09 -1.90 4.18
C TRP A 23 -7.65 -1.92 3.67
N VAL A 24 -6.73 -2.61 4.33
CA VAL A 24 -5.35 -2.75 3.83
C VAL A 24 -5.37 -3.34 2.43
N ARG A 25 -6.02 -4.50 2.24
CA ARG A 25 -6.13 -5.17 0.94
C ARG A 25 -6.78 -4.30 -0.13
N THR A 26 -7.92 -3.69 0.19
CA THR A 26 -8.65 -2.85 -0.78
C THR A 26 -7.83 -1.60 -1.13
N SER A 27 -7.16 -0.99 -0.14
CA SER A 27 -6.40 0.24 -0.35
C SER A 27 -5.11 0.05 -1.15
N THR A 28 -4.50 -1.13 -1.06
CA THR A 28 -3.25 -1.48 -1.77
C THR A 28 -3.49 -2.29 -3.04
N SER A 29 -4.74 -2.42 -3.48
CA SER A 29 -5.11 -3.09 -4.73
C SER A 29 -5.17 -2.11 -5.89
N VAL A 30 -4.87 -2.59 -7.10
CA VAL A 30 -4.96 -1.80 -8.33
C VAL A 30 -6.40 -1.37 -8.57
N MET A 31 -6.63 -0.06 -8.65
CA MET A 31 -7.92 0.52 -9.04
C MET A 31 -7.87 1.13 -10.44
N VAL A 32 -6.73 1.70 -10.81
CA VAL A 32 -6.50 2.28 -12.13
C VAL A 32 -5.26 1.60 -12.70
N ASN A 33 -5.44 0.88 -13.80
CA ASN A 33 -4.34 0.30 -14.55
C ASN A 33 -3.78 1.37 -15.50
N TRP A 34 -2.56 1.81 -15.24
CA TRP A 34 -1.88 2.81 -16.06
C TRP A 34 -0.90 2.20 -17.04
N GLY A 35 -0.72 0.88 -17.05
CA GLY A 35 -0.14 0.04 -18.11
C GLY A 35 1.33 0.22 -18.47
N TRP A 36 2.05 1.19 -17.90
CA TRP A 36 3.37 1.58 -18.42
C TRP A 36 4.48 1.67 -17.35
N VAL A 37 4.18 1.85 -16.05
CA VAL A 37 5.22 1.88 -14.99
C VAL A 37 4.71 1.47 -13.60
N LEU A 38 3.63 2.08 -13.10
CA LEU A 38 3.02 1.78 -11.80
C LEU A 38 1.51 1.97 -11.94
N ASP A 39 0.76 1.00 -11.45
CA ASP A 39 -0.68 1.10 -11.28
C ASP A 39 -1.00 1.91 -10.02
N TYR A 40 -2.26 2.30 -9.86
CA TYR A 40 -2.66 3.16 -8.76
C TYR A 40 -3.88 2.63 -8.02
N GLY A 41 -3.84 2.73 -6.69
CA GLY A 41 -4.93 2.39 -5.78
C GLY A 41 -4.98 3.37 -4.63
N PHE A 42 -6.08 4.12 -4.48
CA PHE A 42 -6.25 5.18 -3.48
C PHE A 42 -5.14 6.22 -3.38
N GLN A 43 -4.11 5.98 -2.57
CA GLN A 43 -2.97 6.86 -2.28
C GLN A 43 -1.64 6.12 -2.47
N TRP A 44 -1.67 4.96 -3.13
CA TRP A 44 -0.55 4.05 -3.33
C TRP A 44 -0.20 3.91 -4.80
N TRP A 45 1.10 3.93 -5.08
CA TRP A 45 1.68 3.44 -6.32
C TRP A 45 1.91 1.94 -6.21
N ILE A 46 1.44 1.17 -7.18
CA ILE A 46 1.39 -0.29 -7.13
C ILE A 46 2.19 -0.87 -8.29
N ALA A 47 3.19 -1.68 -7.98
CA ALA A 47 3.89 -2.53 -8.95
C ALA A 47 3.32 -3.95 -8.78
N ALA A 48 2.26 -4.25 -9.53
CA ALA A 48 1.51 -5.50 -9.37
C ALA A 48 2.38 -6.74 -9.67
N GLU A 49 3.29 -6.65 -10.64
CA GLU A 49 4.20 -7.74 -11.02
C GLU A 49 5.17 -8.11 -9.89
N ASP A 50 5.59 -7.13 -9.07
CA ASP A 50 6.52 -7.33 -7.97
C ASP A 50 5.82 -7.56 -6.62
N ASN A 51 4.48 -7.51 -6.58
CA ASN A 51 3.67 -7.49 -5.37
C ASN A 51 4.11 -6.39 -4.37
N LEU A 52 4.39 -5.19 -4.90
CA LEU A 52 4.87 -4.04 -4.13
C LEU A 52 3.89 -2.86 -4.22
N TYR A 53 3.73 -2.14 -3.12
CA TYR A 53 3.05 -0.85 -3.10
C TYR A 53 3.84 0.17 -2.27
N ARG A 54 3.77 1.46 -2.64
CA ARG A 54 4.58 2.54 -2.07
C ARG A 54 3.85 3.88 -2.09
N ALA A 55 4.08 4.69 -1.05
CA ALA A 55 3.64 6.07 -0.99
C ALA A 55 4.82 6.96 -1.38
N LEU A 56 4.68 7.76 -2.45
CA LEU A 56 5.76 8.63 -2.93
C LEU A 56 5.33 10.10 -2.84
N GLY A 57 6.14 10.90 -2.15
CA GLY A 57 5.95 12.34 -2.01
C GLY A 57 6.93 13.14 -2.86
N TYR A 58 6.49 14.30 -3.34
CA TYR A 58 7.37 15.26 -4.00
C TYR A 58 8.57 15.61 -3.10
N GLY A 59 9.78 15.61 -3.68
CA GLY A 59 11.03 15.80 -2.94
C GLY A 59 11.71 14.50 -2.47
N GLY A 60 11.23 13.32 -2.88
CA GLY A 60 11.90 12.03 -2.62
C GLY A 60 11.47 11.34 -1.32
N GLN A 61 10.29 11.66 -0.80
CA GLN A 61 9.71 11.01 0.38
C GLN A 61 9.19 9.63 -0.03
N GLN A 62 9.53 8.58 0.72
CA GLN A 62 9.09 7.20 0.51
C GLN A 62 9.05 6.40 1.81
#